data_AF-A0A8T0YFW3-F1
#
_entry.id   AF-A0A8T0YFW3-F1
#
_cell.length_a   1.000
_cell.length_b   1.000
_cell.length_c   1.000
_cell.angle_alpha   90.00
_cell.angle_beta   90.00
_cell.angle_gamma   90.00
#
_symmetry.space_group_name_H-M   'P 1'
#
loop_
_entity.id
_entity.type
_entity.pdbx_description
1 polymer ?
#
loop_
_entity_poly.entity_id
_entity_poly.type
_entity_poly.pdbx_seq_one_letter_code
_entity_poly.pdbx_strand_id
1 'polypeptide(L)'
;MEYEHGAENQSMDGNPSMRGPSESATHIACADCPHLSDPEWESLQRLATVIEEAAVATMLRTFSPTEQHGVALGFIVKEQRDAAAATTTTASSGTTPRAVIETAPRRIFDDPSKVAFAMSCLGGRARSWAYGRRLTDATCSGTYAEFKEELRQAFEPPKNEFRSRAEFLDLQQGKHDVHAYAQRARYLVSNIVTNPMDEATKVVTFMKGLRDGPVKTYLFR
;
A
#
# COMPACT_ATOMS: atom_id res chain seq x y z
N MET A 1 -71.59 41.78 -31.64
CA MET A 1 -70.78 40.57 -31.82
C MET A 1 -71.43 39.47 -30.99
N GLU A 2 -71.95 38.48 -31.70
CA GLU A 2 -71.96 37.04 -31.39
C GLU A 2 -72.60 36.49 -30.09
N TYR A 3 -73.80 35.92 -30.31
CA TYR A 3 -74.37 34.59 -29.96
C TYR A 3 -74.17 33.89 -28.59
N GLU A 4 -75.30 33.28 -28.17
CA GLU A 4 -75.58 32.39 -27.04
C GLU A 4 -74.96 30.97 -27.12
N HIS A 5 -75.25 30.19 -26.05
CA HIS A 5 -75.39 28.73 -25.94
C HIS A 5 -74.07 27.94 -25.92
N GLY A 6 -73.82 26.99 -25.02
CA GLY A 6 -74.64 26.24 -24.08
C GLY A 6 -73.90 24.91 -23.78
N ALA A 7 -74.43 24.12 -22.84
CA ALA A 7 -74.08 22.72 -22.55
C ALA A 7 -72.69 22.48 -21.90
N GLU A 8 -72.47 21.60 -20.93
CA GLU A 8 -73.27 20.53 -20.34
C GLU A 8 -72.53 20.06 -19.08
N ASN A 9 -73.27 19.78 -18.01
CA ASN A 9 -72.78 18.94 -16.92
C ASN A 9 -72.93 17.48 -17.35
N GLN A 10 -71.84 16.69 -17.38
CA GLN A 10 -71.87 15.26 -17.00
C GLN A 10 -70.49 14.56 -16.96
N SER A 11 -70.18 14.08 -15.74
CA SER A 11 -69.60 12.78 -15.35
C SER A 11 -68.37 12.22 -16.08
N MET A 12 -67.27 12.05 -15.32
CA MET A 12 -66.66 10.71 -15.16
C MET A 12 -65.89 10.64 -13.84
N ASP A 13 -66.15 9.55 -13.12
CA ASP A 13 -65.54 9.04 -11.89
C ASP A 13 -64.11 9.50 -11.55
N GLY A 14 -64.00 10.36 -10.54
CA GLY A 14 -62.77 10.59 -9.80
C GLY A 14 -62.54 9.48 -8.78
N ASN A 15 -62.12 8.30 -9.23
CA ASN A 15 -61.67 7.20 -8.37
C ASN A 15 -60.39 7.64 -7.60
N PRO A 16 -60.29 7.48 -6.27
CA PRO A 16 -59.07 7.79 -5.53
C PRO A 16 -58.00 6.72 -5.81
N SER A 17 -57.24 6.92 -6.89
CA SER A 17 -56.12 6.04 -7.23
C SER A 17 -54.90 6.38 -6.36
N MET A 18 -54.83 5.71 -5.21
CA MET A 18 -53.58 5.39 -4.53
C MET A 18 -52.68 4.58 -5.48
N ARG A 19 -51.73 5.23 -6.16
CA ARG A 19 -50.54 4.62 -6.80
C ARG A 19 -49.61 5.75 -7.28
N GLY A 20 -48.39 5.97 -6.79
CA GLY A 20 -47.57 5.30 -5.79
C GLY A 20 -46.42 6.26 -5.36
N PRO A 21 -45.50 5.85 -4.49
CA PRO A 21 -44.33 6.64 -4.15
C PRO A 21 -43.48 6.82 -5.42
N SER A 22 -43.36 8.06 -5.88
CA SER A 22 -42.61 8.43 -7.08
C SER A 22 -41.19 7.90 -7.04
N GLU A 23 -40.79 7.24 -8.14
CA GLU A 23 -39.49 6.65 -8.52
C GLU A 23 -38.29 7.63 -8.52
N SER A 24 -38.30 8.67 -7.70
CA SER A 24 -37.30 9.75 -7.70
C SER A 24 -36.48 9.82 -6.40
N ALA A 25 -36.65 8.86 -5.48
CA ALA A 25 -36.03 8.89 -4.15
C ALA A 25 -34.69 8.12 -4.04
N THR A 26 -34.18 7.54 -5.11
CA THR A 26 -33.02 6.63 -5.03
C THR A 26 -31.66 7.32 -5.23
N HIS A 27 -31.62 8.48 -5.89
CA HIS A 27 -30.38 9.17 -6.20
C HIS A 27 -30.00 10.16 -5.09
N ILE A 28 -28.86 9.96 -4.43
CA ILE A 28 -28.30 10.89 -3.44
C ILE A 28 -27.10 11.60 -4.06
N ALA A 29 -27.08 12.93 -4.03
CA ALA A 29 -25.98 13.72 -4.55
C ALA A 29 -24.95 14.04 -3.45
N CYS A 30 -23.68 14.26 -3.85
CA CYS A 30 -22.63 14.69 -2.92
C CYS A 30 -23.00 16.00 -2.19
N ALA A 31 -23.77 16.87 -2.86
CA ALA A 31 -24.29 18.11 -2.28
C ALA A 31 -25.21 17.88 -1.06
N ASP A 32 -25.83 16.70 -0.93
CA ASP A 32 -26.71 16.34 0.18
C ASP A 32 -25.92 15.84 1.42
N CYS A 33 -24.61 15.60 1.28
CA CYS A 33 -23.74 15.07 2.33
C CYS A 33 -22.45 15.91 2.50
N PRO A 34 -22.53 17.19 2.93
CA PRO A 34 -21.38 18.09 3.01
C PRO A 34 -20.33 17.70 4.06
N HIS A 35 -20.63 16.74 4.94
CA HIS A 35 -19.71 16.22 5.95
C HIS A 35 -18.78 15.12 5.42
N LEU A 36 -19.01 14.62 4.19
CA LEU A 36 -18.17 13.61 3.57
C LEU A 36 -17.08 14.27 2.72
N SER A 37 -15.87 13.74 2.80
CA SER A 37 -14.78 14.15 1.91
C SER A 37 -14.91 13.52 0.52
N ASP A 38 -14.33 14.12 -0.51
CA ASP A 38 -14.31 13.56 -1.88
C ASP A 38 -13.92 12.06 -1.94
N PRO A 39 -12.85 11.59 -1.26
CA PRO A 39 -12.49 10.17 -1.30
C PRO A 39 -13.51 9.27 -0.57
N GLU A 40 -14.17 9.76 0.48
CA GLU A 40 -15.24 9.03 1.17
C GLU A 40 -16.46 8.90 0.26
N TRP A 41 -16.85 9.99 -0.40
CA TRP A 41 -17.96 9.98 -1.36
C TRP A 41 -17.68 9.03 -2.54
N GLU A 42 -16.49 9.09 -3.13
CA GLU A 42 -16.09 8.16 -4.19
C GLU A 42 -16.12 6.69 -3.72
N SER A 43 -15.73 6.44 -2.47
CA SER A 43 -15.77 5.08 -1.90
C SER A 43 -17.20 4.56 -1.74
N LEU A 44 -18.14 5.43 -1.40
CA LEU A 44 -19.57 5.09 -1.30
C LEU A 44 -20.18 4.85 -2.68
N GLN A 45 -19.75 5.60 -3.70
CA GLN A 45 -20.12 5.32 -5.09
C GLN A 45 -19.59 3.96 -5.55
N ARG A 46 -18.38 3.57 -5.15
CA ARG A 46 -17.85 2.22 -5.41
C ARG A 46 -18.61 1.16 -4.60
N LEU A 47 -18.96 1.43 -3.35
CA LEU A 47 -19.80 0.53 -2.53
C LEU A 47 -21.18 0.32 -3.17
N ALA A 48 -21.76 1.36 -3.78
CA ALA A 48 -23.02 1.26 -4.50
C ALA A 48 -22.96 0.30 -5.69
N THR A 49 -21.78 0.08 -6.29
CA THR A 49 -21.61 -0.97 -7.32
C THR A 49 -21.67 -2.39 -6.76
N VAL A 50 -21.47 -2.57 -5.46
CA VAL A 50 -21.41 -3.88 -4.79
C VAL A 50 -22.73 -4.25 -4.14
N ILE A 51 -23.39 -3.30 -3.47
CA ILE A 51 -24.63 -3.54 -2.70
C ILE A 51 -25.85 -2.80 -3.27
N GLU A 52 -25.72 -2.24 -4.47
CA GLU A 52 -26.70 -1.41 -5.16
C GLU A 52 -26.91 -0.02 -4.54
N GLU A 53 -27.23 0.95 -5.39
CA GLU A 53 -27.39 2.36 -5.01
C GLU A 53 -28.51 2.56 -3.98
N ALA A 54 -29.60 1.80 -4.07
CA ALA A 54 -30.73 1.88 -3.14
C ALA A 54 -30.34 1.53 -1.70
N ALA A 55 -29.43 0.57 -1.51
CA ALA A 55 -28.95 0.19 -0.18
C ALA A 55 -28.03 1.26 0.41
N VAL A 56 -27.12 1.82 -0.39
CA VAL A 56 -26.27 2.94 0.03
C VAL A 56 -27.10 4.18 0.34
N ALA A 57 -28.13 4.46 -0.47
CA ALA A 57 -29.03 5.58 -0.25
C ALA A 57 -29.85 5.42 1.04
N THR A 58 -30.27 4.20 1.36
CA THR A 58 -30.95 3.90 2.63
C THR A 58 -30.01 4.07 3.82
N MET A 59 -28.76 3.62 3.70
CA MET A 59 -27.72 3.81 4.72
C MET A 59 -27.44 5.29 4.98
N LEU A 60 -27.24 6.10 3.94
CA LEU A 60 -26.99 7.55 4.07
C LEU A 60 -28.17 8.32 4.70
N ARG A 61 -29.39 7.80 4.59
CA ARG A 61 -30.58 8.39 5.25
C ARG A 61 -30.79 7.95 6.69
N THR A 62 -30.26 6.79 7.07
CA THR A 62 -30.53 6.17 8.38
C THR A 62 -29.36 6.30 9.34
N PHE A 63 -28.13 6.37 8.83
CA PHE A 63 -26.91 6.41 9.63
C PHE A 63 -26.56 7.84 10.00
N SER A 64 -26.03 8.04 11.20
CA SER A 64 -25.45 9.32 11.62
C SER A 64 -24.20 9.68 10.80
N PRO A 65 -23.81 10.96 10.72
CA PRO A 65 -22.61 11.38 9.99
C PRO A 65 -21.34 10.60 10.37
N THR A 66 -21.18 10.25 11.66
CA THR A 66 -20.05 9.46 12.14
C THR A 66 -20.08 8.01 11.65
N GLU A 67 -21.26 7.40 11.59
CA GLU A 67 -21.42 6.04 11.06
C GLU A 67 -21.20 6.01 9.54
N GLN A 68 -21.65 7.03 8.81
CA GLN A 68 -21.40 7.16 7.37
C GLN A 68 -19.90 7.23 7.07
N HIS A 69 -19.17 8.04 7.85
CA HIS A 69 -17.71 8.13 7.77
C HIS A 69 -17.05 6.77 8.09
N GLY A 70 -17.53 6.08 9.12
CA GLY A 70 -17.06 4.75 9.49
C GLY A 70 -17.23 3.72 8.36
N VAL A 71 -18.36 3.75 7.65
CA VAL A 71 -18.61 2.87 6.50
C VAL A 71 -17.69 3.21 5.33
N ALA A 72 -17.57 4.50 4.98
CA ALA A 72 -16.71 4.95 3.90
C ALA A 72 -15.24 4.57 4.15
N LEU A 73 -14.71 4.87 5.34
CA LEU A 73 -13.35 4.49 5.72
C LEU A 73 -13.15 2.98 5.76
N GLY A 74 -14.12 2.23 6.31
CA GLY A 74 -14.07 0.78 6.35
C GLY A 74 -13.99 0.17 4.95
N PHE A 75 -14.74 0.72 4.00
CA PHE A 75 -14.71 0.30 2.60
C PHE A 75 -13.38 0.64 1.94
N ILE A 76 -12.84 1.86 2.14
CA ILE A 76 -11.53 2.26 1.61
C ILE A 76 -10.41 1.34 2.12
N VAL A 77 -10.38 1.03 3.42
CA VAL A 77 -9.37 0.13 4.02
C VAL A 77 -9.50 -1.28 3.45
N LYS A 78 -10.73 -1.76 3.26
CA LYS A 78 -10.99 -3.07 2.63
C LYS A 78 -10.48 -3.10 1.19
N GLU A 79 -10.75 -2.08 0.39
CA GLU A 79 -10.24 -1.97 -0.99
C GLU A 79 -8.71 -1.99 -1.03
N GLN A 80 -8.05 -1.27 -0.11
CA GLN A 80 -6.58 -1.30 -0.02
C GLN A 80 -6.04 -2.69 0.33
N ARG A 81 -6.71 -3.41 1.23
CA ARG A 81 -6.35 -4.78 1.61
C ARG A 81 -6.55 -5.75 0.44
N ASP A 82 -7.65 -5.64 -0.28
CA ASP A 82 -7.96 -6.51 -1.41
C ASP A 82 -7.01 -6.24 -2.60
N ALA A 83 -6.63 -4.98 -2.84
CA ALA A 83 -5.59 -4.61 -3.80
C ALA A 83 -4.20 -5.17 -3.43
N ALA A 84 -3.85 -5.15 -2.13
CA ALA A 84 -2.60 -5.75 -1.64
C ALA A 84 -2.60 -7.28 -1.78
N ALA A 85 -3.75 -7.94 -1.52
CA ALA A 85 -3.91 -9.38 -1.68
C ALA A 85 -3.89 -9.83 -3.15
N ALA A 86 -4.51 -9.06 -4.05
CA ALA A 86 -4.47 -9.28 -5.49
C ALA A 86 -3.04 -9.15 -6.06
N THR A 87 -2.26 -8.19 -5.53
CA THR A 87 -0.83 -8.03 -5.89
C THR A 87 0.03 -9.21 -5.40
N THR A 88 -0.36 -9.85 -4.31
CA THR A 88 0.37 -10.99 -3.71
C THR A 88 0.05 -12.32 -4.40
N THR A 89 -1.12 -12.47 -5.01
CA THR A 89 -1.55 -13.74 -5.63
C THR A 89 -0.92 -13.98 -7.01
N THR A 90 -0.47 -12.94 -7.69
CA THR A 90 0.26 -13.07 -8.99
C THR A 90 1.79 -13.12 -8.83
N ALA A 91 2.31 -12.99 -7.60
CA ALA A 91 3.75 -13.05 -7.32
C ALA A 91 4.14 -14.34 -6.58
N SER A 92 3.68 -15.50 -7.07
CA SER A 92 4.38 -16.77 -6.82
C SER A 92 5.63 -16.83 -7.71
N SER A 93 6.64 -16.04 -7.35
CA SER A 93 8.05 -16.38 -7.54
C SER A 93 8.87 -15.37 -6.77
N GLY A 94 9.74 -15.92 -5.91
CA GLY A 94 10.42 -15.20 -4.84
C GLY A 94 11.02 -13.89 -5.29
N THR A 95 10.85 -12.86 -4.46
CA THR A 95 11.59 -11.62 -4.64
C THR A 95 12.08 -11.15 -3.28
N THR A 96 13.39 -10.92 -3.30
CA THR A 96 14.27 -10.24 -2.36
C THR A 96 13.71 -8.89 -1.84
N PRO A 97 14.34 -8.28 -0.81
CA PRO A 97 13.90 -7.02 -0.18
C PRO A 97 13.97 -5.75 -1.06
N ARG A 98 13.90 -5.90 -2.39
CA ARG A 98 14.05 -4.82 -3.36
C ARG A 98 12.71 -4.28 -3.89
N ALA A 99 11.59 -4.96 -3.63
CA ALA A 99 10.29 -4.60 -4.21
C ALA A 99 9.41 -3.66 -3.37
N VAL A 100 9.82 -3.26 -2.16
CA VAL A 100 9.03 -2.29 -1.36
C VAL A 100 9.26 -0.83 -1.84
N ILE A 101 10.16 -0.61 -2.80
CA ILE A 101 10.54 0.75 -3.25
C ILE A 101 9.85 1.14 -4.57
N GLU A 102 9.11 0.24 -5.22
CA GLU A 102 8.61 0.49 -6.58
C GLU A 102 7.18 -0.01 -6.80
N THR A 103 6.25 0.49 -5.99
CA THR A 103 4.83 0.57 -6.39
C THR A 103 4.47 2.05 -6.44
N ALA A 104 4.32 2.58 -7.65
CA ALA A 104 4.13 3.99 -7.93
C ALA A 104 3.04 4.64 -7.04
N PRO A 105 3.29 5.84 -6.48
CA PRO A 105 2.31 6.61 -5.76
C PRO A 105 1.38 7.24 -6.80
N ARG A 106 0.24 6.62 -7.09
CA ARG A 106 -0.79 7.29 -7.88
C ARG A 106 -1.50 8.32 -6.99
N ARG A 107 -0.85 9.48 -6.78
CA ARG A 107 -1.34 10.77 -6.22
C ARG A 107 -0.69 11.28 -4.92
N ILE A 108 0.62 11.15 -4.75
CA ILE A 108 1.36 11.99 -3.77
C ILE A 108 2.50 12.68 -4.52
N PHE A 109 2.31 13.95 -4.86
CA PHE A 109 3.22 14.68 -5.74
C PHE A 109 4.34 15.37 -4.95
N ASP A 110 4.00 15.97 -3.81
CA ASP A 110 4.93 16.73 -2.98
C ASP A 110 5.73 15.83 -2.02
N ASP A 111 7.01 16.15 -1.88
CA ASP A 111 7.94 15.41 -1.01
C ASP A 111 7.54 15.41 0.48
N PRO A 112 6.99 16.50 1.05
CA PRO A 112 6.46 16.49 2.41
C PRO A 112 5.39 15.42 2.62
N SER A 113 4.46 15.26 1.68
CA SER A 113 3.42 14.22 1.75
C SER A 113 3.99 12.81 1.58
N LYS A 114 5.03 12.62 0.76
CA LYS A 114 5.72 11.32 0.66
C LYS A 114 6.42 10.95 1.98
N VAL A 115 7.08 11.91 2.61
CA VAL A 115 7.72 11.73 3.92
C VAL A 115 6.67 11.44 5.00
N ALA A 116 5.56 12.18 5.03
CA ALA A 116 4.48 11.96 5.98
C ALA A 116 3.87 10.56 5.84
N PHE A 117 3.59 10.13 4.60
CA PHE A 117 3.13 8.78 4.31
C PHE A 117 4.15 7.72 4.76
N ALA A 118 5.43 7.89 4.40
CA ALA A 118 6.47 6.95 4.80
C ALA A 118 6.64 6.85 6.32
N MET A 119 6.57 7.98 7.04
CA MET A 119 6.56 8.02 8.50
C MET A 119 5.35 7.29 9.10
N SER A 120 4.18 7.40 8.48
CA SER A 120 2.96 6.69 8.92
C SER A 120 3.11 5.16 8.87
N CYS A 121 3.95 4.68 7.96
CA CYS A 121 4.28 3.27 7.81
C CYS A 121 5.35 2.76 8.80
N LEU A 122 5.99 3.65 9.58
CA LEU A 122 7.05 3.25 10.53
C LEU A 122 6.46 2.73 11.85
N GLY A 123 7.07 1.67 12.38
CA GLY A 123 6.75 1.07 13.67
C GLY A 123 7.91 1.13 14.67
N GLY A 124 7.59 1.01 15.97
CA GLY A 124 8.57 0.84 17.04
C GLY A 124 9.67 1.91 17.07
N ARG A 125 10.94 1.48 17.14
CA ARG A 125 12.11 2.38 17.21
C ARG A 125 12.23 3.32 16.01
N ALA A 126 11.86 2.87 14.81
CA ALA A 126 11.88 3.69 13.60
C ALA A 126 10.91 4.86 13.67
N ARG A 127 9.72 4.62 14.25
CA ARG A 127 8.73 5.67 14.50
C ARG A 127 9.27 6.71 15.48
N SER A 128 9.74 6.28 16.66
CA SER A 128 10.26 7.19 17.68
C SER A 128 11.44 8.03 17.19
N TRP A 129 12.34 7.42 16.42
CA TRP A 129 13.46 8.12 15.78
C TRP A 129 12.97 9.20 14.80
N ALA A 130 12.05 8.85 13.89
CA ALA A 130 11.57 9.79 12.86
C ALA A 130 10.84 11.01 13.47
N TYR A 131 10.03 10.81 14.51
CA TYR A 131 9.37 11.91 15.22
C TYR A 131 10.36 12.73 16.07
N GLY A 132 11.36 12.09 16.69
CA GLY A 132 12.43 12.80 17.41
C GLY A 132 13.23 13.71 16.48
N ARG A 133 13.57 13.23 15.29
CA ARG A 133 14.27 14.00 14.24
C ARG A 133 13.50 15.26 13.83
N ARG A 134 12.18 15.13 13.61
CA ARG A 134 11.29 16.27 13.28
C ARG A 134 11.24 17.35 14.35
N LEU A 135 11.38 16.98 15.63
CA LEU A 135 11.36 17.94 16.74
C LEU A 135 12.68 18.70 16.87
N THR A 136 13.79 18.09 16.46
CA THR A 136 15.14 18.69 16.59
C THR A 136 15.55 19.54 15.39
N ASP A 137 14.92 19.36 14.23
CA ASP A 137 15.27 20.07 13.00
C ASP A 137 13.99 20.53 12.28
N ALA A 138 13.54 21.75 12.60
CA ALA A 138 12.34 22.34 12.01
C ALA A 138 12.48 22.59 10.50
N THR A 139 13.71 22.54 9.98
CA THR A 139 14.03 22.64 8.55
C THR A 139 14.12 21.28 7.86
N CYS A 140 13.88 20.15 8.55
CA CYS A 140 13.69 18.83 7.92
C CYS A 140 12.35 18.72 7.16
N SER A 141 12.09 19.69 6.29
CA SER A 141 11.35 19.50 5.05
C SER A 141 12.28 18.88 4.01
N GLY A 142 12.99 17.81 4.40
CA GLY A 142 13.90 17.10 3.51
C GLY A 142 13.12 16.44 2.38
N THR A 143 13.75 16.31 1.23
CA THR A 143 13.17 15.55 0.13
C THR A 143 12.93 14.11 0.56
N TYR A 144 12.01 13.42 -0.11
CA TYR A 144 11.78 12.00 0.17
C TYR A 144 13.08 11.16 -0.01
N ALA A 145 14.00 11.62 -0.86
CA ALA A 145 15.31 10.99 -1.04
C ALA A 145 16.18 11.07 0.21
N GLU A 146 16.32 12.26 0.81
CA GLU A 146 17.10 12.46 2.04
C GLU A 146 16.53 11.68 3.21
N PHE A 147 15.20 11.72 3.39
CA PHE A 147 14.52 10.95 4.43
C PHE A 147 14.82 9.44 4.33
N LYS A 148 14.82 8.88 3.11
CA LYS A 148 15.16 7.47 2.90
C LYS A 148 16.61 7.15 3.27
N GLU A 149 17.55 8.03 2.93
CA GLU A 149 18.97 7.82 3.23
C GLU A 149 19.26 7.95 4.72
N GLU A 150 18.65 8.91 5.41
CA GLU A 150 18.75 9.01 6.87
C GLU A 150 18.13 7.79 7.57
N LEU A 151 16.95 7.36 7.12
CA LEU A 151 16.29 6.16 7.66
C LEU A 151 17.17 4.92 7.46
N ARG A 152 17.84 4.81 6.30
CA ARG A 152 18.85 3.78 6.07
C ARG A 152 19.97 3.90 7.09
N GLN A 153 20.66 5.04 7.17
CA GLN A 153 21.81 5.21 8.06
C GLN A 153 21.47 4.94 9.54
N ALA A 154 20.29 5.35 9.99
CA ALA A 154 19.87 5.20 11.39
C ALA A 154 19.52 3.75 11.77
N PHE A 155 19.04 2.96 10.82
CA PHE A 155 18.59 1.58 11.04
C PHE A 155 19.40 0.52 10.33
N GLU A 156 20.42 0.94 9.58
CA GLU A 156 21.43 0.06 9.04
C GLU A 156 22.07 -0.65 10.23
N PRO A 157 22.05 -2.00 10.25
CA PRO A 157 22.67 -2.74 11.32
C PRO A 157 24.11 -2.25 11.51
N PRO A 158 24.62 -2.07 12.75
CA PRO A 158 26.01 -1.63 13.04
C PRO A 158 27.13 -2.57 12.55
N LYS A 159 26.88 -3.40 11.54
CA LYS A 159 27.82 -4.40 11.03
C LYS A 159 28.65 -3.76 9.93
N ASN A 160 29.68 -3.04 10.36
CA ASN A 160 30.80 -2.60 9.53
C ASN A 160 31.02 -3.54 8.34
N GLU A 161 30.99 -3.01 7.12
CA GLU A 161 31.27 -3.78 5.91
C GLU A 161 32.57 -4.57 6.02
N PHE A 162 33.53 -4.03 6.79
CA PHE A 162 34.76 -4.69 7.17
C PHE A 162 34.55 -6.06 7.84
N ARG A 163 33.59 -6.22 8.75
CA ARG A 163 33.30 -7.51 9.40
C ARG A 163 32.61 -8.48 8.45
N SER A 164 31.66 -8.00 7.64
CA SER A 164 31.02 -8.85 6.63
C SER A 164 32.05 -9.33 5.60
N ARG A 165 32.98 -8.46 5.22
CA ARG A 165 34.11 -8.77 4.33
C ARG A 165 35.06 -9.78 4.99
N ALA A 166 35.47 -9.57 6.23
CA ALA A 166 36.33 -10.50 6.96
C ALA A 166 35.66 -11.88 7.12
N GLU A 167 34.39 -11.91 7.54
CA GLU A 167 33.64 -13.16 7.72
C GLU A 167 33.41 -13.89 6.40
N PHE A 168 33.26 -13.17 5.28
CA PHE A 168 33.18 -13.77 3.95
C PHE A 168 34.52 -14.39 3.54
N LEU A 169 35.64 -13.70 3.77
CA LEU A 169 36.98 -14.19 3.43
C LEU A 169 37.36 -15.45 4.24
N ASP A 170 36.88 -15.55 5.47
CA ASP A 170 37.08 -16.70 6.35
C ASP A 170 35.97 -17.77 6.23
N LEU A 171 35.04 -17.61 5.29
CA LEU A 171 33.86 -18.48 5.17
C LEU A 171 34.27 -19.92 4.83
N GLN A 172 33.73 -20.87 5.60
CA GLN A 172 33.92 -22.31 5.40
C GLN A 172 32.56 -23.00 5.40
N GLN A 173 32.36 -23.97 4.49
CA GLN A 173 31.14 -24.78 4.44
C GLN A 173 30.91 -25.50 5.77
N GLY A 174 31.99 -25.97 6.42
CA GLY A 174 31.90 -26.64 7.70
C GLY A 174 30.97 -27.84 7.59
N LYS A 175 30.00 -27.98 8.50
CA LYS A 175 28.97 -29.04 8.51
C LYS A 175 27.72 -28.72 7.67
N HIS A 176 27.60 -27.51 7.13
CA HIS A 176 26.40 -27.07 6.41
C HIS A 176 26.30 -27.72 5.02
N ASP A 177 25.07 -27.92 4.54
CA ASP A 177 24.84 -28.25 3.14
C ASP A 177 25.24 -27.08 2.23
N VAL A 178 25.35 -27.37 0.93
CA VAL A 178 25.82 -26.39 -0.07
C VAL A 178 24.86 -25.20 -0.18
N HIS A 179 23.56 -25.41 -0.01
CA HIS A 179 22.57 -24.36 -0.13
C HIS A 179 22.62 -23.38 1.06
N ALA A 180 22.71 -23.89 2.29
CA ALA A 180 22.90 -23.09 3.49
C ALA A 180 24.23 -22.30 3.45
N TYR A 181 25.29 -22.94 2.96
CA TYR A 181 26.57 -22.27 2.71
C TYR A 181 26.46 -21.15 1.68
N ALA A 182 25.79 -21.39 0.54
CA ALA A 182 25.54 -20.38 -0.49
C ALA A 182 24.65 -19.24 0.02
N GLN A 183 23.67 -19.51 0.86
CA GLN A 183 22.86 -18.47 1.50
C GLN A 183 23.70 -17.58 2.42
N ARG A 184 24.58 -18.17 3.24
CA ARG A 184 25.48 -17.41 4.12
C ARG A 184 26.46 -16.55 3.32
N ALA A 185 27.05 -17.11 2.26
CA ALA A 185 27.90 -16.37 1.33
C ALA A 185 27.16 -15.17 0.72
N ARG A 186 25.96 -15.38 0.18
CA ARG A 186 25.12 -14.31 -0.38
C ARG A 186 24.79 -13.23 0.62
N TYR A 187 24.44 -13.60 1.85
CA TYR A 187 24.15 -12.65 2.91
C TYR A 187 25.35 -11.77 3.24
N LEU A 188 26.54 -12.35 3.42
CA LEU A 188 27.75 -11.60 3.75
C LEU A 188 28.16 -10.65 2.62
N VAL A 189 28.08 -11.10 1.36
CA VAL A 189 28.35 -10.25 0.19
C VAL A 189 27.33 -9.11 0.09
N SER A 190 26.05 -9.36 0.38
CA SER A 190 25.01 -8.34 0.31
C SER A 190 25.17 -7.19 1.33
N ASN A 191 25.94 -7.43 2.39
CA ASN A 191 26.24 -6.42 3.41
C ASN A 191 27.46 -5.54 3.04
N ILE A 192 28.08 -5.73 1.87
CA ILE A 192 29.24 -4.96 1.40
C ILE A 192 28.77 -4.08 0.24
N VAL A 193 28.35 -2.85 0.52
CA VAL A 193 27.63 -2.00 -0.44
C VAL A 193 28.54 -0.90 -0.99
N THR A 194 29.39 -0.28 -0.16
CA THR A 194 30.19 0.89 -0.57
C THR A 194 31.37 0.52 -1.47
N ASN A 195 32.05 -0.59 -1.19
CA ASN A 195 33.15 -1.10 -2.01
C ASN A 195 32.96 -2.60 -2.26
N PRO A 196 32.13 -2.98 -3.26
CA PRO A 196 31.80 -4.37 -3.53
C PRO A 196 33.06 -5.15 -3.89
N MET A 197 33.16 -6.38 -3.39
CA MET A 197 34.24 -7.29 -3.79
C MET A 197 34.11 -7.62 -5.29
N ASP A 198 35.25 -7.83 -5.95
CA ASP A 198 35.25 -8.30 -7.32
C ASP A 198 34.73 -9.75 -7.41
N GLU A 199 34.17 -10.12 -8.56
CA GLU A 199 33.57 -11.44 -8.75
C GLU A 199 34.61 -12.57 -8.64
N ALA A 200 35.86 -12.34 -9.06
CA ALA A 200 36.90 -13.35 -8.96
C ALA A 200 37.22 -13.68 -7.50
N THR A 201 37.36 -12.67 -6.63
CA THR A 201 37.55 -12.87 -5.20
C THR A 201 36.35 -13.56 -4.56
N LYS A 202 35.11 -13.23 -4.96
CA LYS A 202 33.90 -13.93 -4.47
C LYS A 202 33.93 -15.41 -4.83
N VAL A 203 34.18 -15.73 -6.10
CA VAL A 203 34.23 -17.10 -6.60
C VAL A 203 35.37 -17.88 -5.94
N VAL A 204 36.58 -17.34 -5.91
CA VAL A 204 37.75 -18.00 -5.31
C VAL A 204 37.52 -18.27 -3.83
N THR A 205 37.01 -17.30 -3.07
CA THR A 205 36.72 -17.46 -1.65
C THR A 205 35.64 -18.52 -1.42
N PHE A 206 34.54 -18.46 -2.18
CA PHE A 206 33.46 -19.43 -2.09
C PHE A 206 33.93 -20.85 -2.40
N MET A 207 34.69 -21.03 -3.48
CA MET A 207 35.24 -22.33 -3.89
C MET A 207 36.26 -22.87 -2.89
N LYS A 208 37.11 -22.00 -2.33
CA LYS A 208 38.09 -22.36 -1.31
C LYS A 208 37.42 -22.87 -0.03
N GLY A 209 36.33 -22.24 0.39
CA GLY A 209 35.57 -22.64 1.58
C GLY A 209 34.67 -23.87 1.39
N LEU A 210 34.45 -24.34 0.16
CA LEU A 210 33.72 -25.60 -0.08
C LEU A 210 34.48 -26.79 0.49
N ARG A 211 33.74 -27.69 1.13
CA ARG A 211 34.28 -28.96 1.61
C ARG A 211 34.70 -29.83 0.43
N ASP A 212 35.79 -30.56 0.59
CA ASP A 212 36.21 -31.54 -0.40
C ASP A 212 35.15 -32.61 -0.59
N GLY A 213 34.84 -32.91 -1.85
CA GLY A 213 33.77 -33.82 -2.23
C GLY A 213 33.35 -33.62 -3.69
N PRO A 214 32.34 -34.40 -4.16
CA PRO A 214 31.96 -34.44 -5.56
C PRO A 214 31.63 -33.05 -6.12
N VAL A 215 30.91 -32.24 -5.36
CA VAL A 215 30.53 -30.87 -5.76
C VAL A 215 31.77 -30.02 -6.06
N LYS A 216 32.77 -30.04 -5.19
CA LYS A 216 34.02 -29.30 -5.41
C LYS A 216 34.75 -29.83 -6.64
N THR A 217 34.86 -31.16 -6.77
CA THR A 217 35.51 -31.79 -7.93
C THR A 217 34.84 -31.45 -9.27
N TYR A 218 33.50 -31.40 -9.34
CA TYR A 218 32.79 -31.02 -10.57
C TYR A 218 32.96 -29.54 -10.92
N LEU A 219 33.14 -28.68 -9.92
CA LEU A 219 33.29 -27.24 -10.11
C LEU A 219 34.69 -26.82 -10.56
N PHE A 220 35.72 -27.64 -10.29
CA PHE A 220 37.10 -27.42 -10.73
C PHE A 220 37.48 -28.20 -12.01
N ARG A 221 36.52 -28.87 -12.65
CA ARG A 221 36.77 -29.68 -13.85
C ARG A 221 36.63 -28.89 -15.15
#